data_AF-A0A0F9KQY3-F1
#
_entry.id   AF-A0A0F9KQY3-F1
#
_cell.length_a   1.000
_cell.length_b   1.000
_cell.length_c   1.000
_cell.angle_alpha   90.00
_cell.angle_beta   90.00
_cell.angle_gamma   90.00
#
_symmetry.space_group_name_H-M   'P 1'
#
loop_
_entity.id
_entity.type
_entity.pdbx_description
1 polymer ?
#
loop_
_entity_poly.entity_id
_entity_poly.type
_entity_poly.pdbx_seq_one_letter_code
_entity_poly.pdbx_strand_id
1 'polypeptide(L)'
;MRVGIPYSGCKFKSEVPVTREDEAIAFAVGVILGGGECEVFMDNSGLAISVNIIATFLKPYDIKVPMTVKVRHEPEHHRFMGKITEDLMRLLGYAENKSITAK
;
A
#
# COMPACT_ATOMS: atom_id res chain seq x y z
N MET A 1 4.74 -13.65 -1.20
CA MET A 1 4.42 -13.13 -2.56
C MET A 1 4.29 -11.62 -2.51
N ARG A 2 4.56 -10.90 -3.61
CA ARG A 2 4.35 -9.44 -3.66
C ARG A 2 3.32 -9.08 -4.73
N VAL A 3 2.53 -8.05 -4.47
CA VAL A 3 1.51 -7.55 -5.40
C VAL A 3 1.52 -6.03 -5.42
N GLY A 4 1.29 -5.45 -6.59
CA GLY A 4 1.31 -4.00 -6.77
C GLY A 4 1.24 -3.63 -8.23
N ILE A 5 1.18 -2.33 -8.52
CA ILE A 5 1.16 -1.86 -9.90
C ILE A 5 2.60 -1.79 -10.46
N PRO A 6 2.83 -2.04 -11.76
CA PRO A 6 4.18 -2.02 -12.34
C PRO A 6 4.97 -0.73 -12.08
N TYR A 7 4.28 0.42 -12.00
CA TYR A 7 4.91 1.72 -11.75
C TYR A 7 5.28 1.98 -10.28
N SER A 8 4.68 1.27 -9.31
CA SER A 8 5.01 1.39 -7.88
C SER A 8 6.27 0.61 -7.48
N GLY A 9 7.01 0.08 -8.46
CA GLY A 9 8.28 -0.64 -8.25
C GLY A 9 8.18 -2.14 -8.49
N CYS A 10 7.03 -2.62 -8.99
CA CYS A 10 6.79 -4.04 -9.20
C CYS A 10 7.67 -4.60 -10.34
N LYS A 11 8.58 -5.54 -10.06
CA LYS A 11 9.42 -6.25 -11.04
C LYS A 11 8.82 -7.62 -11.37
N PHE A 12 8.57 -7.86 -12.65
CA PHE A 12 7.84 -9.02 -13.24
C PHE A 12 8.29 -10.44 -12.85
N LYS A 13 9.36 -10.64 -12.07
CA LYS A 13 9.94 -11.98 -11.82
C LYS A 13 9.34 -12.70 -10.60
N SER A 14 8.73 -11.99 -9.66
CA SER A 14 8.19 -12.57 -8.41
C SER A 14 6.99 -11.81 -7.85
N GLU A 15 6.36 -10.98 -8.67
CA GLU A 15 5.40 -9.98 -8.23
C GLU A 15 4.19 -9.97 -9.18
N VAL A 16 2.98 -9.94 -8.60
CA VAL A 16 1.72 -9.97 -9.34
C VAL A 16 1.35 -8.53 -9.73
N PRO A 17 1.33 -8.19 -11.02
CA PRO A 17 0.87 -6.88 -11.44
C PRO A 17 -0.65 -6.81 -11.33
N VAL A 18 -1.14 -5.71 -10.77
CA VAL A 18 -2.57 -5.36 -10.78
C VAL A 18 -2.79 -4.03 -11.48
N THR A 19 -4.06 -3.68 -11.76
CA THR A 19 -4.36 -2.43 -12.46
C THR A 19 -4.48 -1.24 -11.49
N ARG A 20 -4.78 -1.52 -10.22
CA ARG A 20 -4.95 -0.51 -9.17
C ARG A 20 -4.47 -1.01 -7.80
N GLU A 21 -4.08 -0.11 -6.91
CA GLU A 21 -3.53 -0.46 -5.60
C GLU A 21 -4.58 -0.98 -4.60
N ASP A 22 -5.83 -0.56 -4.74
CA ASP A 22 -6.95 -1.12 -3.99
C ASP A 22 -7.21 -2.60 -4.35
N GLU A 23 -7.06 -2.96 -5.63
CA GLU A 23 -7.07 -4.36 -6.09
C GLU A 23 -5.90 -5.16 -5.51
N ALA A 24 -4.71 -4.55 -5.39
CA ALA A 24 -3.55 -5.18 -4.76
C ALA A 24 -3.86 -5.59 -3.31
N ILE A 25 -4.54 -4.72 -2.56
CA ILE A 25 -5.00 -5.00 -1.21
C ILE A 25 -6.01 -6.15 -1.21
N ALA A 26 -7.06 -6.07 -2.04
CA ALA A 26 -8.08 -7.13 -2.10
C ALA A 26 -7.47 -8.49 -2.44
N PHE A 27 -6.52 -8.53 -3.38
CA PHE A 27 -5.77 -9.73 -3.74
C PHE A 27 -4.96 -10.26 -2.56
N ALA A 28 -4.20 -9.38 -1.87
CA ALA A 28 -3.42 -9.77 -0.70
C ALA A 28 -4.30 -10.32 0.43
N VAL A 29 -5.47 -9.74 0.66
CA VAL A 29 -6.46 -10.25 1.63
C VAL A 29 -6.88 -11.68 1.28
N GLY A 30 -7.23 -11.94 0.02
CA GLY A 30 -7.60 -13.29 -0.42
C GLY A 30 -6.50 -14.32 -0.17
N VAL A 31 -5.25 -13.94 -0.44
CA VAL A 31 -4.08 -14.80 -0.20
C VAL A 31 -3.87 -15.08 1.29
N ILE A 32 -3.95 -14.04 2.13
CA ILE A 32 -3.75 -14.15 3.59
C ILE A 32 -4.85 -15.00 4.23
N LEU A 33 -6.11 -14.78 3.85
CA LEU A 33 -7.24 -15.58 4.33
C LEU A 33 -7.15 -17.04 3.86
N GLY A 34 -6.51 -17.30 2.72
CA GLY A 34 -6.17 -18.64 2.24
C GLY A 34 -4.97 -19.29 2.94
N GLY A 35 -4.37 -18.64 3.95
CA GLY A 35 -3.21 -19.15 4.70
C GLY A 35 -1.86 -18.86 4.04
N GLY A 36 -1.82 -18.04 2.99
CA GLY A 36 -0.58 -17.62 2.33
C GLY A 36 0.01 -16.32 2.89
N GLU A 37 1.18 -15.96 2.39
CA GLU A 37 1.85 -14.70 2.73
C GLU A 37 1.91 -13.75 1.51
N CYS A 38 1.41 -12.53 1.69
CA CYS A 38 1.40 -11.50 0.66
C CYS A 38 1.76 -10.12 1.22
N GLU A 39 2.52 -9.35 0.45
CA GLU A 39 2.88 -7.97 0.74
C GLU A 39 2.48 -7.07 -0.43
N VAL A 40 1.87 -5.93 -0.11
CA VAL A 40 1.44 -4.93 -1.10
C VAL A 40 2.48 -3.82 -1.23
N PHE A 41 2.86 -3.50 -2.47
CA PHE A 41 3.74 -2.37 -2.79
C PHE A 41 2.98 -1.27 -3.52
N MET A 42 3.01 -0.07 -2.94
CA MET A 42 2.41 1.12 -3.52
C MET A 42 3.27 2.36 -3.27
N ASP A 43 2.98 3.45 -3.96
CA ASP A 43 3.51 4.76 -3.61
C ASP A 43 2.48 5.56 -2.81
N ASN A 44 2.82 6.81 -2.48
CA ASN A 44 1.93 7.73 -1.80
C ASN A 44 0.62 8.06 -2.56
N SER A 45 0.61 8.01 -3.89
CA SER A 45 -0.62 8.18 -4.68
C SER A 45 -1.51 6.94 -4.58
N GLY A 46 -0.90 5.75 -4.65
CA GLY A 46 -1.57 4.47 -4.44
C GLY A 46 -2.16 4.34 -3.04
N LEU A 47 -1.48 4.88 -2.02
CA LEU A 47 -2.02 4.96 -0.67
C LEU A 47 -3.30 5.81 -0.62
N ALA A 48 -3.34 6.95 -1.32
CA ALA A 48 -4.52 7.80 -1.36
C ALA A 48 -5.72 7.12 -2.03
N ILE A 49 -5.47 6.35 -3.09
CA ILE A 49 -6.51 5.49 -3.72
C ILE A 49 -6.99 4.43 -2.73
N SER A 50 -6.07 3.85 -1.98
CA SER A 50 -6.32 2.74 -1.05
C SER A 50 -7.02 3.14 0.25
N VAL A 51 -7.22 4.44 0.53
CA VAL A 51 -7.84 4.90 1.79
C VAL A 51 -9.20 4.26 2.02
N ASN A 52 -10.03 4.17 0.98
CA ASN A 52 -11.38 3.66 1.12
C ASN A 52 -11.39 2.19 1.55
N ILE A 53 -10.62 1.31 0.87
CA ILE A 53 -10.56 -0.12 1.22
C ILE A 53 -9.90 -0.33 2.58
N ILE A 54 -8.92 0.48 2.96
CA ILE A 54 -8.32 0.41 4.30
C ILE A 54 -9.36 0.75 5.37
N ALA A 55 -10.07 1.88 5.20
CA ALA A 55 -10.99 2.41 6.20
C ALA A 55 -12.29 1.60 6.33
N THR A 56 -12.80 1.08 5.21
CA THR A 56 -14.11 0.42 5.16
C THR A 56 -14.02 -1.11 5.20
N PHE A 57 -12.86 -1.69 4.89
CA PHE A 57 -12.69 -3.14 4.83
C PHE A 57 -11.57 -3.65 5.73
N LEU A 58 -10.35 -3.13 5.66
CA LEU A 58 -9.28 -3.66 6.52
C LEU A 58 -9.54 -3.38 8.01
N LYS A 59 -9.81 -2.11 8.36
CA LYS A 59 -9.98 -1.71 9.76
C LYS A 59 -11.20 -2.33 10.45
N PRO A 60 -12.43 -2.30 9.89
CA PRO A 60 -13.60 -2.82 10.59
C PRO A 60 -13.54 -4.33 10.85
N TYR A 61 -12.76 -5.05 10.04
CA TYR A 61 -12.61 -6.50 10.11
C TYR A 61 -11.27 -6.94 10.73
N ASP A 62 -10.48 -6.00 11.26
CA ASP A 62 -9.12 -6.22 11.82
C ASP A 62 -8.21 -7.06 10.90
N ILE A 63 -8.32 -6.85 9.58
CA ILE A 63 -7.52 -7.57 8.59
C ILE A 63 -6.17 -6.86 8.45
N LYS A 64 -5.09 -7.59 8.72
CA LYS A 64 -3.73 -7.07 8.63
C LYS A 64 -3.10 -7.45 7.30
N VAL A 65 -2.89 -6.46 6.45
CA VAL A 65 -2.18 -6.61 5.18
C VAL A 65 -0.81 -5.93 5.31
N PRO A 66 0.31 -6.65 5.16
CA PRO A 66 1.63 -6.04 5.06
C PRO A 66 1.69 -5.10 3.84
N MET A 67 2.05 -3.84 4.08
CA MET A 67 2.12 -2.80 3.05
C MET A 67 3.46 -2.06 3.12
N THR A 68 4.09 -1.90 1.97
CA THR A 68 5.26 -1.02 1.77
C THR A 68 4.84 0.16 0.90
N VAL A 69 4.90 1.37 1.48
CA VAL A 69 4.54 2.63 0.81
C VAL A 69 5.79 3.43 0.48
N LYS A 70 6.05 3.66 -0.82
CA LYS A 70 7.14 4.54 -1.25
C LYS A 70 6.66 6.00 -1.22
N VAL A 71 7.15 6.77 -0.26
CA VAL A 71 6.79 8.19 -0.13
C VAL A 71 7.68 9.03 -1.05
N ARG A 72 7.09 9.67 -2.07
CA ARG A 72 7.79 10.58 -2.98
C ARG A 72 7.42 12.03 -2.68
N HIS A 73 8.43 12.89 -2.58
CA HIS A 73 8.24 14.34 -2.42
C HIS A 73 8.58 15.12 -3.70
N GLU A 74 9.14 14.42 -4.69
CA GLU A 74 9.61 14.97 -5.96
C GLU A 74 9.14 14.10 -7.14
N PRO A 75 8.98 14.68 -8.35
CA PRO A 75 8.98 16.11 -8.68
C PRO A 75 7.85 16.90 -7.98
N GLU A 76 7.76 18.22 -8.18
CA GLU A 76 6.84 19.13 -7.46
C GLU A 76 5.39 18.60 -7.32
N HIS A 77 4.88 17.92 -8.35
CA HIS A 77 3.56 17.29 -8.35
C HIS A 77 3.34 16.24 -7.25
N HIS A 78 4.41 15.65 -6.69
CA HIS A 78 4.34 14.73 -5.55
C HIS A 78 4.56 15.42 -4.20
N ARG A 79 5.01 16.68 -4.15
CA ARG A 79 5.38 17.36 -2.90
C ARG A 79 4.20 17.50 -1.95
N PHE A 80 3.02 17.81 -2.47
CA PHE A 80 1.80 17.91 -1.67
C PHE A 80 1.35 16.53 -1.16
N MET A 81 1.43 15.51 -2.02
CA MET A 81 1.13 14.13 -1.66
C MET A 81 2.07 13.59 -0.58
N GLY A 82 3.37 13.88 -0.67
CA GLY A 82 4.36 13.51 0.35
C GLY A 82 3.97 14.00 1.74
N LYS A 83 3.57 15.28 1.85
CA LYS A 83 3.11 15.86 3.12
C LYS A 83 1.84 15.18 3.67
N ILE A 84 0.83 15.00 2.82
CA ILE A 84 -0.43 14.36 3.25
C ILE A 84 -0.21 12.90 3.65
N THR A 85 0.77 12.22 3.05
CA THR A 85 1.02 10.80 3.30
C THR A 85 1.31 10.52 4.76
N GLU A 86 2.15 11.32 5.40
CA GLU A 86 2.51 11.12 6.82
C GLU A 86 1.29 11.27 7.74
N ASP A 87 0.49 12.32 7.52
CA ASP A 87 -0.74 12.57 8.28
C ASP A 87 -1.77 11.45 8.05
N LEU A 88 -1.92 11.01 6.80
CA LEU A 88 -2.81 9.93 6.43
C LEU A 88 -2.40 8.61 7.07
N MET A 89 -1.11 8.26 7.04
CA MET A 89 -0.61 7.04 7.69
C MET A 89 -0.82 7.09 9.20
N ARG A 90 -0.66 8.26 9.83
CA ARG A 90 -0.96 8.45 11.25
C ARG A 90 -2.44 8.26 11.56
N LEU A 91 -3.33 8.88 10.79
CA LEU A 91 -4.79 8.74 10.94
C LEU A 91 -5.25 7.30 10.71
N LEU A 92 -4.64 6.60 9.76
CA LEU A 92 -4.90 5.19 9.50
C LEU A 92 -4.23 4.25 10.52
N GLY A 93 -3.49 4.76 11.51
CA GLY A 93 -2.87 3.96 12.56
C GLY A 93 -1.68 3.11 12.10
N TYR A 94 -0.99 3.52 11.03
CA TYR A 94 0.19 2.84 10.48
C TYR A 94 1.53 3.53 10.83
N ALA A 95 1.52 4.63 11.58
CA ALA A 95 2.69 5.46 11.85
C ALA A 95 3.83 4.81 12.67
N GLU A 96 3.63 3.64 13.28
CA GLU A 96 4.62 3.04 14.19
C GLU A 96 5.38 1.82 13.62
N ASN A 97 4.95 1.27 12.48
CA ASN A 97 5.59 0.08 11.90
C ASN A 97 6.66 0.46 10.86
N LYS A 98 7.92 0.32 11.27
CA LYS A 98 9.17 0.54 10.52
C LYS A 98 9.41 -0.40 9.31
N SER A 99 8.37 -0.82 8.58
CA SER A 99 8.53 -1.49 7.28
C SER A 99 8.38 -0.52 6.10
N ILE A 100 8.30 0.79 6.37
CA ILE A 100 8.22 1.83 5.34
C ILE A 100 9.64 2.27 5.01
N THR A 101 10.27 1.59 4.06
CA THR A 101 11.62 1.95 3.61
C THR A 101 11.52 3.11 2.62
N ALA A 102 11.62 4.34 3.11
CA ALA A 102 11.91 5.50 2.27
C ALA A 102 13.37 5.40 1.80
N LYS A 103 13.55 5.05 0.52
CA LYS A 103 14.79 5.29 -0.23
C LYS A 103 14.47 6.19 -1.41
#